data_AF-A0A6A6J608-F1
#
_entry.id   AF-A0A6A6J608-F1
#
_cell.length_a   1.000
_cell.length_b   1.000
_cell.length_c   1.000
_cell.angle_alpha   90.00
_cell.angle_beta   90.00
_cell.angle_gamma   90.00
#
_symmetry.space_group_name_H-M   'P 1'
#
loop_
_entity.id
_entity.type
_entity.pdbx_description
1 polymer ?
#
loop_
_entity_poly.entity_id
_entity_poly.type
_entity_poly.pdbx_seq_one_letter_code
_entity_poly.pdbx_strand_id
1 'polypeptide(L)'
;MLAFLAPVLLLLQGALSAPVANAAAATVGKIRGVRDPIYHLYLQANPKNASIPVLGPESSADEFTIGGTIQSKKTSQFLNIQTASTSYKPVVWGATGDTTAWGLEGDTIITVQGSSYGRQLNFLVCASTQSGYYDLFLQTGSDQPSGKSCSNYQTIHLPCLC
;
A
#
# COMPACT_ATOMS: atom_id res chain seq x y z
N MET A 1 67.25 35.21 -21.69
CA MET A 1 66.04 35.52 -20.90
C MET A 1 64.95 34.55 -21.32
N LEU A 2 64.70 33.52 -20.50
CA LEU A 2 63.54 32.62 -20.66
C LEU A 2 62.29 33.35 -20.17
N ALA A 3 61.25 33.43 -20.99
CA ALA A 3 59.90 33.77 -20.55
C ALA A 3 58.98 32.56 -20.81
N PHE A 4 58.62 31.92 -19.70
CA PHE A 4 57.43 31.09 -19.46
C PHE A 4 56.12 31.83 -19.90
N LEU A 5 54.91 31.30 -20.14
CA LEU A 5 54.18 30.09 -19.74
C LEU A 5 52.91 29.97 -20.65
N ALA A 6 52.65 28.75 -21.14
CA ALA A 6 51.39 27.98 -21.23
C ALA A 6 50.02 28.55 -21.72
N PRO A 7 49.20 27.71 -22.43
CA PRO A 7 47.90 28.07 -23.02
C PRO A 7 46.71 27.90 -22.07
N VAL A 8 45.70 28.75 -22.22
CA VAL A 8 44.41 28.69 -21.53
C VAL A 8 43.54 27.59 -22.15
N LEU A 9 43.39 26.46 -21.45
CA LEU A 9 42.42 25.41 -21.78
C LEU A 9 41.23 25.53 -20.82
N LEU A 10 40.13 26.15 -21.28
CA LEU A 10 38.86 26.16 -20.56
C LEU A 10 38.20 24.77 -20.69
N LEU A 11 38.22 24.00 -19.61
CA LEU A 11 37.43 22.78 -19.46
C LEU A 11 35.99 23.15 -19.09
N LEU A 12 35.06 22.86 -20.01
CA LEU A 12 33.62 22.95 -19.79
C LEU A 12 33.17 21.77 -18.93
N GLN A 13 33.08 21.94 -17.61
CA GLN A 13 32.47 20.94 -16.72
C GLN A 13 30.96 21.13 -16.68
N GLY A 14 30.24 20.45 -17.57
CA GLY A 14 28.80 20.26 -17.45
C GLY A 14 28.51 19.32 -16.27
N ALA A 15 28.11 19.89 -15.13
CA ALA A 15 27.64 19.11 -13.99
C ALA A 15 26.28 18.48 -14.33
N LEU A 16 26.27 17.18 -14.59
CA LEU A 16 25.06 16.36 -14.64
C LEU A 16 24.49 16.24 -13.21
N SER A 17 23.56 17.12 -12.86
CA SER A 17 22.73 16.94 -11.67
C SER A 17 21.74 15.81 -11.93
N ALA A 18 22.10 14.57 -11.55
CA ALA A 18 21.15 13.48 -11.49
C ALA A 18 20.08 13.80 -10.43
N PRO A 19 18.77 13.65 -10.72
CA PRO A 19 17.75 13.86 -9.72
C PRO A 19 17.92 12.79 -8.63
N VAL A 20 18.21 13.22 -7.41
CA VAL A 20 18.19 12.33 -6.24
C VAL A 20 16.71 12.04 -5.99
N ALA A 21 16.28 10.80 -6.22
CA ALA A 21 14.92 10.38 -5.91
C ALA A 21 14.72 10.53 -4.39
N ASN A 22 14.01 11.58 -4.00
CA ASN A 22 13.69 11.86 -2.60
C ASN A 22 12.59 10.88 -2.17
N ALA A 23 12.98 9.65 -1.82
CA ALA A 23 12.06 8.66 -1.29
C ALA A 23 11.46 9.20 0.02
N ALA A 24 10.14 9.39 0.05
CA ALA A 24 9.46 9.78 1.28
C ALA A 24 9.74 8.75 2.38
N ALA A 25 9.99 9.22 3.60
CA ALA A 25 10.20 8.34 4.75
C ALA A 25 8.99 7.42 4.95
N ALA A 26 9.25 6.14 5.19
CA ALA A 26 8.19 5.18 5.43
C ALA A 26 7.46 5.50 6.75
N THR A 27 6.14 5.48 6.72
CA THR A 27 5.29 5.64 7.90
C THR A 27 5.09 4.29 8.56
N VAL A 28 4.99 4.25 9.89
CA VAL A 28 4.73 3.02 10.64
C VAL A 28 3.42 3.14 11.39
N GLY A 29 2.56 2.12 11.31
CA GLY A 29 1.32 2.08 12.07
C GLY A 29 0.44 0.88 11.75
N LYS A 30 -0.63 0.70 12.54
CA LYS A 30 -1.71 -0.23 12.19
C LYS A 30 -2.50 0.34 11.02
N ILE A 31 -3.30 -0.49 10.35
CA ILE A 31 -4.25 -0.05 9.31
C ILE A 31 -5.64 -0.54 9.72
N ARG A 32 -6.66 0.32 9.66
CA ARG A 32 -8.03 -0.01 10.11
C ARG A 32 -9.12 0.50 9.16
N GLY A 33 -10.27 -0.16 9.21
CA GLY A 33 -11.52 0.35 8.63
C GLY A 33 -12.12 1.46 9.48
N VAL A 34 -12.71 2.47 8.82
CA VAL A 34 -13.25 3.67 9.47
C VAL A 34 -14.76 3.84 9.32
N ARG A 35 -15.45 2.86 8.74
CA ARG A 35 -16.90 2.87 8.59
C ARG A 35 -17.46 1.46 8.59
N ASP A 36 -18.75 1.34 8.82
CA ASP A 36 -19.42 0.04 8.81
C ASP A 36 -19.32 -0.64 7.43
N PRO A 37 -19.19 -1.98 7.38
CA PRO A 37 -19.28 -2.92 8.53
C PRO A 37 -17.91 -3.25 9.17
N ILE A 38 -16.87 -2.51 8.83
CA ILE A 38 -15.47 -2.77 9.23
C ILE A 38 -14.93 -1.74 10.23
N TYR A 39 -15.80 -0.97 10.86
CA TYR A 39 -15.41 0.09 11.79
C TYR A 39 -14.60 -0.52 12.95
N HIS A 40 -13.39 -0.01 13.18
CA HIS A 40 -12.42 -0.53 14.16
C HIS A 40 -11.99 -2.00 13.94
N LEU A 41 -12.12 -2.50 12.71
CA LEU A 41 -11.43 -3.72 12.30
C LEU A 41 -10.10 -3.38 11.65
N TYR A 42 -9.08 -4.16 11.94
CA TYR A 42 -7.68 -3.90 11.63
C TYR A 42 -7.12 -4.93 10.66
N LEU A 43 -6.29 -4.47 9.74
CA LEU A 43 -5.60 -5.30 8.76
C LEU A 43 -4.65 -6.26 9.46
N GLN A 44 -4.77 -7.53 9.08
CA GLN A 44 -4.02 -8.64 9.65
C GLN A 44 -4.05 -9.84 8.71
N ALA A 45 -3.27 -10.87 9.04
CA ALA A 45 -3.37 -12.17 8.39
C ALA A 45 -4.60 -12.94 8.89
N ASN A 46 -5.26 -13.67 8.00
CA ASN A 46 -6.39 -14.51 8.38
C ASN A 46 -5.90 -15.63 9.32
N PRO A 47 -6.55 -15.85 10.47
CA PRO A 47 -6.09 -16.83 11.46
C PRO A 47 -6.15 -18.29 10.99
N LYS A 48 -6.94 -18.59 9.95
CA LYS A 48 -7.00 -19.92 9.33
C LYS A 48 -6.07 -20.06 8.12
N ASN A 49 -5.69 -18.94 7.48
CA ASN A 49 -4.81 -18.94 6.32
C ASN A 49 -3.99 -17.65 6.26
N ALA A 50 -2.73 -17.72 6.70
CA ALA A 50 -1.88 -16.55 6.83
C ALA A 50 -1.51 -15.85 5.50
N SER A 51 -1.80 -16.47 4.34
CA SER A 51 -1.61 -15.83 3.03
C SER A 51 -2.74 -14.85 2.64
N ILE A 52 -3.85 -14.86 3.38
CA ILE A 52 -5.03 -14.05 3.09
C ILE A 52 -5.06 -12.84 4.03
N PRO A 53 -5.02 -11.59 3.52
CA PRO A 53 -5.29 -10.40 4.31
C PRO A 53 -6.79 -10.27 4.62
N VAL A 54 -7.09 -9.91 5.86
CA VAL A 54 -8.45 -9.64 6.34
C VAL A 54 -8.45 -8.43 7.27
N LEU A 55 -9.63 -7.83 7.44
CA LEU A 55 -9.91 -6.92 8.54
C LEU A 55 -10.57 -7.70 9.68
N GLY A 56 -10.01 -7.61 10.88
CA GLY A 56 -10.45 -8.35 12.07
C GLY A 56 -10.21 -7.58 13.38
N PRO A 57 -10.29 -8.22 14.56
CA PRO A 57 -10.20 -7.54 15.85
C PRO A 57 -8.82 -6.91 16.09
N GLU A 58 -8.79 -5.82 16.87
CA GLU A 58 -7.57 -5.07 17.18
C GLU A 58 -6.51 -5.90 17.92
N SER A 59 -6.94 -6.84 18.76
CA SER A 59 -6.03 -7.69 19.55
C SER A 59 -5.08 -8.54 18.70
N SER A 60 -5.42 -8.74 17.44
CA SER A 60 -4.62 -9.49 16.46
C SER A 60 -4.08 -8.59 15.33
N ALA A 61 -4.29 -7.28 15.43
CA ALA A 61 -3.82 -6.30 14.46
C ALA A 61 -2.31 -6.37 14.30
N ASP A 62 -1.87 -6.16 13.06
CA ASP A 62 -0.46 -6.04 12.74
C ASP A 62 -0.05 -4.56 12.64
N GLU A 63 1.24 -4.31 12.80
CA GLU A 63 1.84 -3.03 12.46
C GLU A 63 2.55 -3.13 11.11
N PHE A 64 2.49 -2.05 10.34
CA PHE A 64 3.03 -2.03 8.98
C PHE A 64 4.04 -0.91 8.81
N THR A 65 5.07 -1.18 8.03
CA THR A 65 5.90 -0.15 7.40
C THR A 65 5.28 0.18 6.04
N ILE A 66 4.92 1.45 5.83
CA ILE A 66 4.11 1.93 4.71
C ILE A 66 4.89 3.00 3.94
N GLY A 67 5.06 2.77 2.65
CA GLY A 67 5.67 3.70 1.71
C GLY A 67 5.17 3.35 0.30
N GLY A 68 6.08 2.99 -0.61
CA GLY A 68 5.68 2.37 -1.89
C GLY A 68 5.15 0.95 -1.73
N THR A 69 5.55 0.26 -0.66
CA THR A 69 5.05 -1.05 -0.27
C THR A 69 4.35 -0.95 1.10
N ILE A 70 3.58 -1.98 1.45
CA ILE A 70 3.04 -2.16 2.80
C ILE A 70 3.61 -3.47 3.32
N GLN A 71 4.52 -3.41 4.28
CA GLN A 71 5.18 -4.58 4.86
C GLN A 71 4.75 -4.80 6.30
N SER A 72 4.29 -6.00 6.62
CA SER A 72 4.01 -6.46 7.98
C SER A 72 5.29 -6.47 8.82
N LYS A 73 5.27 -5.82 9.99
CA LYS A 73 6.38 -5.88 10.94
C LYS A 73 6.42 -7.20 11.73
N LYS A 74 5.29 -7.90 11.83
CA LYS A 74 5.19 -9.19 12.51
C LYS A 74 5.70 -10.36 11.65
N THR A 75 5.40 -10.35 10.35
CA THR A 75 5.67 -11.48 9.44
C THR A 75 6.68 -11.17 8.35
N SER A 76 7.07 -9.91 8.19
CA SER A 76 7.90 -9.40 7.09
C SER A 76 7.29 -9.57 5.70
N GLN A 77 6.06 -10.07 5.59
CA GLN A 77 5.34 -10.22 4.33
C GLN A 77 4.80 -8.87 3.84
N PHE A 78 4.62 -8.77 2.52
CA PHE A 78 4.14 -7.59 1.83
C PHE A 78 2.70 -7.78 1.38
N LEU A 79 1.89 -6.73 1.51
CA LEU A 79 0.56 -6.69 0.93
C LEU A 79 0.68 -6.43 -0.57
N ASN A 80 0.37 -7.43 -1.40
CA ASN A 80 0.42 -7.30 -2.85
C ASN A 80 -0.98 -7.25 -3.45
N ILE A 81 -1.09 -6.63 -4.63
CA ILE A 81 -2.32 -6.56 -5.42
C ILE A 81 -2.19 -7.54 -6.58
N GLN A 82 -3.07 -8.53 -6.64
CA GLN A 82 -3.09 -9.51 -7.73
C GLN A 82 -3.87 -8.98 -8.93
N THR A 83 -3.48 -9.44 -10.12
CA THR A 83 -4.22 -9.17 -11.35
C THR A 83 -5.51 -9.99 -11.38
N ALA A 84 -6.59 -9.33 -11.82
CA ALA A 84 -7.90 -9.95 -12.02
C ALA A 84 -8.64 -9.19 -13.13
N SER A 85 -9.52 -9.87 -13.87
CA SER A 85 -10.37 -9.24 -14.89
C SER A 85 -11.49 -8.39 -14.28
N THR A 86 -11.96 -8.76 -13.09
CA THR A 86 -12.97 -8.02 -12.33
C THR A 86 -12.41 -6.73 -11.76
N SER A 87 -13.27 -5.75 -11.47
CA SER A 87 -12.83 -4.47 -10.90
C SER A 87 -12.41 -4.57 -9.42
N TYR A 88 -12.82 -5.63 -8.69
CA TYR A 88 -12.25 -5.97 -7.39
C TYR A 88 -10.96 -6.79 -7.58
N LYS A 89 -9.83 -6.27 -7.12
CA LYS A 89 -8.52 -6.92 -7.21
C LYS A 89 -8.21 -7.61 -5.88
N PRO A 90 -7.93 -8.92 -5.87
CA PRO A 90 -7.49 -9.61 -4.67
C PRO A 90 -6.22 -8.98 -4.12
N VAL A 91 -6.17 -8.79 -2.81
CA VAL A 91 -4.92 -8.52 -2.10
C VAL A 91 -4.45 -9.78 -1.39
N VAL A 92 -3.15 -9.99 -1.34
CA VAL A 92 -2.51 -11.20 -0.78
C VAL A 92 -1.28 -10.84 0.03
N TRP A 93 -0.91 -11.70 0.98
CA TRP A 93 0.40 -11.62 1.62
C TRP A 93 1.43 -12.38 0.79
N GLY A 94 2.52 -11.71 0.42
CA GLY A 94 3.64 -12.27 -0.33
C GLY A 94 4.98 -12.08 0.39
N ALA A 95 5.95 -12.94 0.10
CA ALA A 95 7.31 -12.80 0.65
C ALA A 95 8.08 -11.60 0.07
N THR A 96 7.69 -11.14 -1.12
CA THR A 96 8.28 -10.03 -1.86
C THR A 96 7.25 -8.91 -2.06
N GLY A 97 7.70 -7.66 -2.11
CA GLY A 97 6.85 -6.51 -2.45
C GLY A 97 6.68 -6.41 -3.95
N ASP A 98 5.79 -7.24 -4.51
CA ASP A 98 5.56 -7.34 -5.97
C ASP A 98 4.87 -6.10 -6.53
N THR A 99 4.23 -5.32 -5.66
CA THR A 99 3.64 -4.02 -6.02
C THR A 99 4.32 -2.89 -5.26
N THR A 100 4.58 -1.79 -5.96
CA THR A 100 5.01 -0.50 -5.39
C THR A 100 3.91 0.56 -5.49
N ALA A 101 2.67 0.12 -5.71
CA ALA A 101 1.53 1.00 -5.99
C ALA A 101 1.02 1.70 -4.73
N TRP A 102 1.36 1.24 -3.53
CA TRP A 102 0.81 1.77 -2.29
C TRP A 102 1.34 3.17 -1.98
N GLY A 103 0.55 3.90 -1.19
CA GLY A 103 0.94 5.20 -0.65
C GLY A 103 -0.08 5.69 0.37
N LEU A 104 0.16 6.90 0.85
CA LEU A 104 -0.71 7.61 1.78
C LEU A 104 -1.19 8.91 1.15
N GLU A 105 -2.47 9.21 1.35
CA GLU A 105 -3.02 10.55 1.20
C GLU A 105 -3.59 10.97 2.55
N GLY A 106 -2.86 11.83 3.27
CA GLY A 106 -3.09 12.01 4.70
C GLY A 106 -2.85 10.71 5.46
N ASP A 107 -3.89 10.20 6.14
CA ASP A 107 -3.88 8.90 6.83
C ASP A 107 -4.49 7.76 6.01
N THR A 108 -5.02 8.06 4.82
CA THR A 108 -5.77 7.09 4.00
C THR A 108 -4.79 6.26 3.16
N ILE A 109 -4.95 4.93 3.19
CA ILE A 109 -4.22 4.03 2.29
C ILE A 109 -4.80 4.18 0.89
N ILE A 110 -3.92 4.44 -0.08
CA ILE A 110 -4.28 4.55 -1.49
C ILE A 110 -3.35 3.74 -2.38
N THR A 111 -3.77 3.49 -3.62
CA THR A 111 -2.80 3.35 -4.71
C THR A 111 -2.46 4.73 -5.25
N VAL A 112 -1.18 4.97 -5.57
CA VAL A 112 -0.72 6.27 -6.06
C VAL A 112 -1.09 6.50 -7.52
N GLN A 113 -1.24 7.78 -7.92
CA GLN A 113 -1.69 8.17 -9.26
C GLN A 113 -0.85 7.58 -10.41
N GLY A 114 0.46 7.42 -10.21
CA GLY A 114 1.36 6.84 -11.20
C GLY A 114 1.33 5.31 -11.30
N SER A 115 0.54 4.61 -10.48
CA SER A 115 0.42 3.16 -10.54
C SER A 115 -0.44 2.70 -11.72
N SER A 116 -0.30 1.44 -12.13
CA SER A 116 -1.16 0.82 -13.15
C SER A 116 -2.64 0.73 -12.77
N TYR A 117 -2.96 0.96 -11.49
CA TYR A 117 -4.33 1.02 -10.98
C TYR A 117 -4.87 2.45 -10.91
N GLY A 118 -4.05 3.47 -11.22
CA GLY A 118 -4.35 4.87 -10.97
C GLY A 118 -4.49 5.18 -9.48
N ARG A 119 -5.05 6.34 -9.16
CA ARG A 119 -5.33 6.71 -7.76
C ARG A 119 -6.62 6.05 -7.28
N GLN A 120 -6.51 5.07 -6.39
CA GLN A 120 -7.65 4.40 -5.77
C GLN A 120 -7.57 4.53 -4.25
N LEU A 121 -8.68 4.92 -3.63
CA LEU A 121 -8.87 4.87 -2.17
C LEU A 121 -10.00 3.91 -1.77
N ASN A 122 -10.67 3.32 -2.76
CA ASN A 122 -11.84 2.51 -2.56
C ASN A 122 -11.43 1.04 -2.42
N PHE A 123 -11.97 0.42 -1.39
CA PHE A 123 -11.87 -1.00 -1.14
C PHE A 123 -13.27 -1.62 -1.20
N LEU A 124 -13.30 -2.87 -1.64
CA LEU A 124 -14.45 -3.74 -1.45
C LEU A 124 -14.13 -4.65 -0.28
N VAL A 125 -15.05 -4.73 0.69
CA VAL A 125 -14.94 -5.70 1.77
C VAL A 125 -16.11 -6.65 1.73
N CYS A 126 -15.87 -7.93 1.97
CA CYS A 126 -16.91 -8.95 1.99
C CYS A 126 -16.85 -9.71 3.31
N ALA A 127 -18.01 -10.09 3.84
CA ALA A 127 -18.06 -10.97 5.01
C ALA A 127 -17.23 -12.23 4.73
N SER A 128 -16.25 -12.49 5.59
CA SER A 128 -15.40 -13.67 5.46
C SER A 128 -16.16 -14.92 5.89
N THR A 129 -15.60 -16.09 5.60
CA THR A 129 -16.13 -17.36 6.11
C THR A 129 -15.99 -17.48 7.63
N GLN A 130 -15.11 -16.66 8.23
CA GLN A 130 -15.00 -16.52 9.66
C GLN A 130 -15.80 -15.31 10.15
N SER A 131 -16.72 -15.56 11.08
CA SER A 131 -17.53 -14.50 11.69
C SER A 131 -16.66 -13.43 12.36
N GLY A 132 -17.02 -12.16 12.15
CA GLY A 132 -16.29 -11.00 12.66
C GLY A 132 -15.06 -10.60 11.83
N TYR A 133 -14.80 -11.26 10.70
CA TYR A 133 -13.73 -10.91 9.77
C TYR A 133 -14.28 -10.53 8.40
N TYR A 134 -13.56 -9.66 7.71
CA TYR A 134 -13.90 -9.25 6.36
C TYR A 134 -12.71 -9.46 5.42
N ASP A 135 -12.99 -10.13 4.30
CA ASP A 135 -12.06 -10.23 3.17
C ASP A 135 -11.90 -8.83 2.55
N LEU A 136 -10.67 -8.47 2.18
CA LEU A 136 -10.34 -7.16 1.64
C LEU A 136 -9.94 -7.28 0.16
N PHE A 137 -10.41 -6.34 -0.67
CA PHE A 137 -10.05 -6.23 -2.08
C PHE A 137 -9.83 -4.75 -2.43
N LEU A 138 -8.87 -4.46 -3.30
CA LEU A 138 -8.77 -3.13 -3.91
C LEU A 138 -9.89 -2.99 -4.94
N GLN A 139 -10.69 -1.92 -4.86
CA GLN A 139 -11.77 -1.68 -5.82
C GLN A 139 -11.32 -0.65 -6.86
N THR A 140 -11.41 -1.03 -8.14
CA THR A 140 -11.12 -0.16 -9.30
C THR A 140 -12.37 0.20 -10.11
N GLY A 141 -13.54 -0.28 -9.69
CA GLY A 141 -14.83 -0.07 -10.34
C GLY A 141 -15.98 -0.41 -9.40
N SER A 142 -16.93 -1.25 -9.83
CA SER A 142 -18.13 -1.58 -9.04
C SER A 142 -18.49 -3.07 -8.96
N ASP A 143 -17.69 -3.96 -9.56
CA ASP A 143 -17.92 -5.40 -9.50
C ASP A 143 -17.85 -5.91 -8.06
N GLN A 144 -18.60 -6.96 -7.77
CA GLN A 144 -18.59 -7.66 -6.49
C GLN A 144 -18.71 -9.18 -6.69
N PRO A 145 -18.11 -10.01 -5.82
CA PRO A 145 -18.28 -11.45 -5.86
C PRO A 145 -19.74 -11.86 -5.68
N SER A 146 -20.26 -12.69 -6.58
CA SER A 146 -21.60 -13.26 -6.47
C SER A 146 -21.75 -14.14 -5.22
N GLY A 147 -22.90 -14.05 -4.55
CA GLY A 147 -23.21 -14.88 -3.38
C GLY A 147 -22.49 -14.50 -2.09
N LYS A 148 -21.75 -13.38 -2.07
CA LYS A 148 -21.18 -12.80 -0.85
C LYS A 148 -21.90 -11.52 -0.45
N SER A 149 -22.01 -11.28 0.86
CA SER A 149 -22.41 -9.97 1.38
C SER A 149 -21.18 -9.07 1.41
N CYS A 150 -21.18 -8.05 0.56
CA CYS A 150 -20.07 -7.12 0.41
C CYS A 150 -20.51 -5.67 0.57
N SER A 151 -19.58 -4.82 0.97
CA SER A 151 -19.75 -3.39 1.08
C SER A 151 -18.66 -2.69 0.29
N ASN A 152 -19.08 -1.87 -0.68
CA ASN A 152 -18.19 -1.22 -1.64
C ASN A 152 -17.85 0.21 -1.23
N TYR A 153 -16.76 0.77 -1.74
CA TYR A 153 -16.26 2.13 -1.45
C TYR A 153 -15.79 2.31 -0.01
N GLN A 154 -15.33 1.23 0.62
CA GLN A 154 -14.71 1.27 1.93
C GLN A 154 -13.36 1.96 1.85
N THR A 155 -12.94 2.58 2.94
CA THR A 155 -11.60 3.17 3.06
C THR A 155 -10.92 2.59 4.29
N ILE A 156 -9.59 2.46 4.19
CA ILE A 156 -8.75 2.01 5.30
C ILE A 156 -7.68 3.06 5.56
N HIS A 157 -7.40 3.27 6.85
CA HIS A 157 -6.60 4.39 7.31
C HIS A 157 -5.60 3.93 8.35
N LEU A 158 -4.54 4.70 8.52
CA LEU A 158 -3.82 4.71 9.78
C LEU A 158 -4.78 5.15 10.90
N PRO A 159 -4.73 4.56 12.10
CA PRO A 159 -5.39 5.15 13.26
C PRO A 159 -4.90 6.59 13.39
N CYS A 160 -5.82 7.55 13.39
CA CYS A 160 -5.47 8.92 13.69
C CYS A 160 -4.74 8.92 15.04
N LEU A 161 -3.54 9.49 15.10
CA LEU A 161 -2.87 9.77 16.36
C LEU A 161 -3.75 10.77 17.09
N CYS A 162 -4.50 10.29 18.09
CA CYS A 162 -5.27 11.14 19.00
C CYS A 162 -4.33 12.11 19.74
#